data_AF-A0A2B7ZX47-F1
#
_entry.id   AF-A0A2B7ZX47-F1
#
_cell.length_a   1.000
_cell.length_b   1.000
_cell.length_c   1.000
_cell.angle_alpha   90.00
_cell.angle_beta   90.00
_cell.angle_gamma   90.00
#
_symmetry.space_group_name_H-M   'P 1'
#
loop_
_entity.id
_entity.type
_entity.pdbx_description
1 polymer ?
#
loop_
_entity_poly.entity_id
_entity_poly.type
_entity_poly.pdbx_seq_one_letter_code
_entity_poly.pdbx_strand_id
1 'polypeptide(L)' 'MTARSLVGSGLLPTLGIFHSNKYNAYCLADDIMEPYRPFVDELVLSMVKEGQHQKELGREGKAQL' A
#
# COMPACT_ATOMS: atom_id res chain seq x y z
N MET A 1 4.25 0.36 -5.98
CA MET A 1 4.19 1.20 -7.20
C MET A 1 4.25 2.69 -6.87
N THR A 2 3.51 3.15 -5.86
CA THR A 2 3.39 4.56 -5.46
C THR A 2 4.73 5.27 -5.28
N ALA A 3 5.63 4.79 -4.43
CA ALA A 3 6.94 5.42 -4.23
C ALA A 3 7.77 5.54 -5.54
N ARG A 4 7.71 4.51 -6.40
CA ARG A 4 8.39 4.55 -7.71
C ARG A 4 7.77 5.61 -8.63
N SER A 5 6.45 5.70 -8.67
CA SER A 5 5.74 6.70 -9.45
C SER A 5 6.03 8.12 -8.95
N LEU A 6 6.07 8.32 -7.63
CA LEU A 6 6.42 9.60 -7.00
C LEU A 6 7.84 10.05 -7.40
N VAL A 7 8.83 9.16 -7.29
CA VAL A 7 10.20 9.47 -7.73
C VAL A 7 10.26 9.74 -9.23
N GLY A 8 9.55 8.94 -10.02
CA GLY A 8 9.47 9.12 -11.48
C GLY A 8 8.82 10.44 -11.91
N SER A 9 7.92 10.99 -11.08
CA SER A 9 7.33 12.31 -11.30
C SER A 9 8.14 13.46 -10.68
N GLY A 10 9.31 13.18 -10.10
CA GLY A 10 10.18 14.20 -9.49
C GLY A 10 9.77 14.63 -8.08
N LEU A 11 8.87 13.90 -7.42
CA LEU A 11 8.46 14.20 -6.04
C LEU A 11 9.41 13.54 -5.03
N LEU A 12 9.59 14.19 -3.88
CA LEU A 12 10.39 13.68 -2.76
C LEU A 12 9.54 12.76 -1.87
N PRO A 13 9.80 11.44 -1.83
CA PRO A 13 8.98 10.50 -1.06
C PRO A 13 9.03 10.73 0.46
N THR A 14 10.08 11.39 0.95
CA THR A 14 10.28 11.69 2.37
C THR A 14 9.42 12.85 2.86
N LEU A 15 8.93 13.71 1.96
CA LEU A 15 8.18 14.91 2.32
C LEU A 15 6.68 14.61 2.41
N GLY A 16 6.27 13.98 3.50
CA GLY A 16 4.85 13.75 3.77
C GLY A 16 4.07 15.06 4.03
N ILE A 17 2.78 15.02 3.72
CA ILE A 17 1.80 16.07 3.98
C ILE A 17 1.27 15.92 5.41
N PHE A 18 0.90 14.69 5.80
CA PHE A 18 0.39 14.39 7.14
C PHE A 18 1.32 13.42 7.88
N HIS A 19 1.85 12.42 7.19
CA HIS A 19 2.82 11.50 7.78
C HIS A 19 4.18 12.19 7.94
N SER A 20 4.73 12.18 9.14
CA SER A 20 6.09 12.66 9.40
C SER A 20 6.81 11.74 10.38
N ASN A 21 7.85 11.06 9.88
CA ASN A 21 8.70 10.20 10.68
C ASN A 21 10.11 10.16 10.08
N LYS A 22 11.10 10.60 10.85
CA LYS A 22 12.53 10.66 10.44
C LYS A 22 13.14 9.30 10.07
N TYR A 23 12.51 8.20 10.48
CA TYR A 23 12.94 6.83 10.16
C TYR A 23 12.13 6.20 9.01
N ASN A 24 11.09 6.88 8.52
CA ASN A 24 10.31 6.44 7.37
C ASN A 24 10.72 7.25 6.12
N ALA A 25 11.32 6.60 5.14
CA ALA A 25 11.77 7.25 3.92
C ALA A 25 10.64 7.53 2.90
N TYR A 26 9.40 7.14 3.19
CA TYR A 26 8.29 7.12 2.23
C TYR A 26 7.00 7.77 2.76
N CYS A 27 7.10 8.73 3.67
CA CYS A 27 5.94 9.40 4.26
C CYS A 27 4.94 9.93 3.23
N LEU A 28 5.41 10.53 2.12
CA LEU A 28 4.51 11.00 1.05
C LEU A 28 3.82 9.83 0.32
N ALA A 29 4.49 8.68 0.19
CA ALA A 29 3.86 7.51 -0.40
C ALA A 29 2.71 7.00 0.49
N ASP A 30 2.87 7.04 1.81
CA ASP A 30 1.81 6.66 2.76
C ASP A 30 0.62 7.61 2.66
N ASP A 31 0.86 8.92 2.62
CA ASP A 31 -0.18 9.93 2.42
C ASP A 31 -0.98 9.71 1.13
N ILE A 32 -0.30 9.35 0.02
CA ILE A 32 -0.96 9.09 -1.26
C ILE A 32 -1.68 7.74 -1.29
N MET A 33 -1.24 6.76 -0.49
CA MET A 33 -1.92 5.46 -0.38
C MET A 33 -3.16 5.51 0.50
N GLU A 34 -3.24 6.46 1.46
CA GLU A 34 -4.32 6.51 2.45
C GLU A 34 -5.75 6.55 1.84
N PRO A 35 -6.04 7.35 0.80
CA PRO A 35 -7.38 7.36 0.18
C PRO A 35 -7.81 6.02 -0.44
N TYR A 36 -6.86 5.13 -0.75
CA TYR A 36 -7.11 3.84 -1.39
C TYR A 36 -7.26 2.69 -0.39
N ARG A 37 -6.97 2.92 0.90
CA ARG A 37 -7.07 1.86 1.93
C ARG A 37 -8.43 1.17 1.98
N PRO A 38 -9.58 1.87 1.90
CA PRO A 38 -10.88 1.20 1.94
C PRO A 38 -11.07 0.16 0.82
N PHE A 39 -10.56 0.44 -0.38
CA PHE A 39 -10.64 -0.48 -1.51
C PHE A 39 -9.83 -1.77 -1.26
N VAL A 40 -8.61 -1.63 -0.71
CA VAL A 40 -7.77 -2.77 -0.37
C VAL A 40 -8.40 -3.57 0.78
N ASP A 41 -8.97 -2.90 1.77
CA ASP A 41 -9.66 -3.55 2.89
C ASP A 41 -10.86 -4.38 2.41
N GLU A 42 -11.66 -3.86 1.47
CA GLU A 42 -12.76 -4.61 0.84
C GLU A 42 -12.26 -5.85 0.07
N LEU A 43 -11.17 -5.72 -0.68
CA LEU A 43 -10.57 -6.83 -1.43
C LEU A 43 -10.03 -7.92 -0.49
N VAL A 44 -9.37 -7.53 0.60
CA VAL A 44 -8.91 -8.49 1.61
C VAL A 44 -10.12 -9.16 2.29
N LEU A 45 -11.18 -8.40 2.58
CA LEU A 45 -12.40 -8.95 3.17
C LEU A 45 -13.08 -9.98 2.26
N SER A 46 -13.10 -9.77 0.94
CA SER A 46 -13.66 -10.76 0.01
C SER A 46 -12.81 -12.04 -0.03
N MET A 47 -11.48 -11.93 -0.08
CA MET A 47 -10.58 -13.08 -0.03
C MET A 47 -10.76 -13.91 1.24
N VAL A 48 -10.92 -13.24 2.39
CA VAL A 48 -11.19 -13.91 3.67
C VAL A 48 -12.53 -14.66 3.63
N LYS A 49 -13.58 -14.06 3.07
CA LYS A 49 -14.91 -14.71 2.92
C LYS A 49 -14.86 -15.93 2.00
N GLU A 50 -13.99 -15.92 0.99
CA GLU A 50 -13.77 -17.04 0.07
C GLU A 50 -12.92 -18.16 0.69
N GLY A 51 -12.54 -18.05 1.96
CA GLY A 51 -11.77 -19.07 2.67
C GLY A 51 -10.26 -19.03 2.38
N GLN A 52 -9.77 -18.01 1.66
CA GLN A 52 -8.35 -17.82 1.38
C GLN A 52 -7.57 -17.19 2.55
N HIS A 53 -7.97 -17.50 3.79
CA HIS A 53 -7.32 -16.95 4.98
C HIS A 53 -6.05 -17.74 5.32
N GLN A 54 -4.95 -17.34 4.71
CA GLN A 54 -3.62 -17.87 4.99
C GLN A 54 -2.84 -16.89 5.86
N LYS A 55 -2.06 -17.40 6.82
CA LYS A 55 -1.18 -16.58 7.68
C LYS A 55 -0.14 -15.80 6.87
N GLU A 56 0.31 -16.38 5.76
CA GLU A 56 1.21 -15.74 4.81
C GLU A 56 0.66 -15.91 3.41
N LEU A 57 0.70 -14.83 2.61
CA LEU A 57 0.20 -14.85 1.25
C LEU A 57 1.21 -15.57 0.34
N GLY A 58 0.82 -16.74 -0.17
CA GLY A 58 1.61 -17.52 -1.13
C GLY A 58 1.73 -16.83 -2.50
N ARG A 59 2.50 -17.45 -3.41
CA ARG A 59 2.73 -16.93 -4.77
C ARG A 59 1.43 -16.78 -5.56
N GLU A 60 0.52 -17.73 -5.42
CA GLU A 60 -0.77 -17.74 -6.13
C GLU A 60 -1.69 -16.62 -5.65
N GLY A 61 -1.77 -16.40 -4.33
CA GLY A 61 -2.54 -15.30 -3.76
C GLY A 61 -1.99 -13.93 -4.20
N LYS A 62 -0.66 -13.78 -4.28
CA LYS A 62 -0.03 -12.56 -4.81
C LYS A 62 -0.26 -12.35 -6.31
N ALA A 63 -0.49 -13.42 -7.08
CA ALA A 63 -0.74 -13.31 -8.51
C ALA A 63 -2.18 -12.87 -8.83
N GLN A 64 -3.08 -12.95 -7.84
CA GLN A 64 -4.49 -12.51 -7.95
C GLN A 64 -4.65 -11.01 -7.59
N LEU A 65 -3.57 -10.35 -7.17
CA LEU A 65 -3.49 -8.93 -6.79
C LEU A 65 -2.65 -8.14 -7.81
#